data_AF-A0A450SLC3-F1
#
_entry.id   AF-A0A450SLC3-F1
#
_cell.length_a   1.000
_cell.length_b   1.000
_cell.length_c   1.000
_cell.angle_alpha   90.00
_cell.angle_beta   90.00
_cell.angle_gamma   90.00
#
_symmetry.space_group_name_H-M   'P 1'
#
loop_
_entity.id
_entity.type
_entity.pdbx_description
1 polymer ?
#
loop_
_entity_poly.entity_id
_entity_poly.type
_entity_poly.pdbx_seq_one_letter_code
_entity_poly.pdbx_strand_id
1 'polypeptide(L)'
;MDYSTLLHEYTKAVAPTDRLPLDNLRPVLMGLFGEVGGIMAAAKKSYREGKAFAEYRNAMEEEFGDTLWYLTALCRRSGLDVREVFPVGTYTEEHREIAAKNPHSEATVDEALFALGEAAGTLLQISKPDEDMREPLRQFANRYLLALQAMGVSFPRIVDANIAKVRGRFLEPEQDQLPSFDEAFPEEERLPAHFEIKIMQRKSGRSYMQWNGVFIGDPLTDNISNPDGYRFHDVFHLANAAILHWSPTFRALIKQKRKSDPKIDEAQDGGRAIVVEEGLARLHFRPTRHDFVLVKRS
;
A
#
# COMPACT_ATOMS: atom_id res chain seq x y z
N MET A 1 -0.85 27.37 9.03
CA MET A 1 -0.81 26.71 7.72
C MET A 1 -2.17 26.94 7.07
N ASP A 2 -2.20 27.44 5.84
CA ASP A 2 -3.46 27.66 5.13
C ASP A 2 -3.97 26.31 4.58
N TYR A 3 -5.13 25.86 5.07
CA TYR A 3 -5.76 24.61 4.64
C TYR A 3 -6.19 24.66 3.17
N SER A 4 -6.49 25.84 2.63
CA SER A 4 -6.83 26.01 1.22
C SER A 4 -5.65 25.65 0.32
N THR A 5 -4.46 26.15 0.65
CA THR A 5 -3.21 25.80 -0.03
C THR A 5 -2.89 24.30 0.12
N LEU A 6 -3.02 23.74 1.32
CA LEU A 6 -2.77 22.31 1.57
C LEU A 6 -3.68 21.40 0.73
N LEU A 7 -4.98 21.69 0.68
CA LEU A 7 -5.96 20.96 -0.12
C LEU A 7 -5.72 21.10 -1.62
N HIS A 8 -5.26 22.28 -2.07
CA HIS A 8 -4.90 22.51 -3.46
C HIS A 8 -3.74 21.61 -3.88
N GLU A 9 -2.65 21.61 -3.11
CA GLU A 9 -1.48 20.75 -3.37
C GLU A 9 -1.84 19.27 -3.29
N TYR A 10 -2.64 18.87 -2.30
CA TYR A 10 -3.14 17.51 -2.19
C TYR A 10 -3.90 17.06 -3.44
N THR A 11 -4.87 17.86 -3.90
CA THR A 11 -5.69 17.55 -5.07
C THR A 11 -4.84 17.34 -6.31
N LYS A 12 -3.85 18.22 -6.52
CA LYS A 12 -2.90 18.11 -7.63
C LYS A 12 -2.02 16.86 -7.53
N ALA A 13 -1.56 16.53 -6.32
CA ALA A 13 -0.68 15.39 -6.09
C ALA A 13 -1.36 14.02 -6.28
N VAL A 14 -2.66 13.91 -5.94
CA VAL A 14 -3.42 12.66 -6.01
C VAL A 14 -4.28 12.51 -7.26
N ALA A 15 -4.54 13.58 -8.03
CA ALA A 15 -5.27 13.49 -9.29
C ALA A 15 -4.76 12.38 -10.25
N PRO A 16 -3.44 12.20 -10.49
CA PRO A 16 -2.96 11.14 -11.39
C PRO A 16 -3.06 9.73 -10.81
N THR A 17 -3.42 9.57 -9.53
CA THR A 17 -3.60 8.25 -8.90
C THR A 17 -5.02 7.71 -9.06
N ASP A 18 -5.97 8.52 -9.53
CA ASP A 18 -7.35 8.14 -9.84
C ASP A 18 -7.43 7.35 -11.15
N ARG A 19 -7.44 6.02 -11.01
CA ARG A 19 -7.60 5.07 -12.13
C ARG A 19 -9.05 4.65 -12.36
N LEU A 20 -10.01 5.22 -11.64
CA LEU A 20 -11.43 4.87 -11.76
C LEU A 20 -12.11 5.66 -12.89
N PRO A 21 -13.15 5.14 -13.55
CA PRO A 21 -13.89 5.88 -14.58
C PRO A 21 -14.46 7.21 -14.06
N LEU A 22 -14.39 8.27 -14.87
CA LEU A 22 -14.87 9.61 -14.49
C LEU A 22 -16.39 9.77 -14.65
N ASP A 23 -17.01 8.97 -15.50
CA ASP A 23 -18.44 8.96 -15.81
C ASP A 23 -19.28 8.11 -14.85
N ASN A 24 -18.64 7.43 -13.89
CA ASN A 24 -19.31 6.54 -12.96
C ASN A 24 -18.97 6.87 -11.50
N LEU A 25 -19.98 7.34 -10.76
CA LEU A 25 -19.86 7.66 -9.34
C LEU A 25 -19.82 6.41 -8.44
N ARG A 26 -20.41 5.29 -8.87
CA ARG A 26 -20.69 4.14 -7.98
C ARG A 26 -19.43 3.55 -7.33
N PRO A 27 -18.33 3.28 -8.06
CA PRO A 27 -17.11 2.75 -7.45
C PRO A 27 -16.52 3.69 -6.39
N VAL A 28 -16.60 5.01 -6.63
CA VAL A 28 -16.07 6.03 -5.73
C VAL A 28 -16.94 6.16 -4.48
N LEU A 29 -18.27 6.14 -4.64
CA LEU A 29 -19.22 6.17 -3.54
C LEU A 29 -19.12 4.91 -2.65
N MET A 30 -19.02 3.73 -3.26
CA MET A 30 -18.81 2.46 -2.53
C MET A 30 -17.47 2.45 -1.79
N GLY A 31 -16.41 2.96 -2.44
CA GLY A 31 -15.09 3.13 -1.83
C GLY A 31 -15.17 4.04 -0.61
N LEU A 32 -15.67 5.26 -0.76
CA LEU A 32 -15.84 6.22 0.35
C LEU A 32 -16.58 5.60 1.54
N PHE A 33 -17.70 4.93 1.28
CA PHE A 33 -18.49 4.29 2.33
C PHE A 33 -17.72 3.15 3.01
N GLY A 34 -16.96 2.37 2.23
CA GLY A 34 -16.08 1.31 2.73
C GLY A 34 -15.01 1.84 3.68
N GLU A 35 -14.28 2.88 3.29
CA GLU A 35 -13.24 3.49 4.11
C GLU A 35 -13.81 4.11 5.40
N VAL A 36 -14.99 4.75 5.33
CA VAL A 36 -15.69 5.23 6.53
C VAL A 36 -16.05 4.06 7.47
N GLY A 37 -16.49 2.93 6.92
CA GLY A 37 -16.66 1.70 7.69
C GLY A 37 -15.35 1.19 8.31
N GLY A 38 -14.23 1.34 7.61
CA GLY A 38 -12.89 1.03 8.09
C GLY A 38 -12.46 1.90 9.27
N ILE A 39 -12.70 3.23 9.20
CA ILE A 39 -12.52 4.18 10.33
C ILE A 39 -13.29 3.68 11.56
N MET A 40 -14.57 3.35 11.40
CA MET A 40 -15.42 2.88 12.51
C MET A 40 -14.95 1.53 13.05
N ALA A 41 -14.49 0.62 12.19
CA ALA A 41 -13.94 -0.67 12.60
C ALA A 41 -12.62 -0.52 13.38
N ALA A 42 -11.75 0.40 12.97
CA ALA A 42 -10.51 0.72 13.65
C ALA A 42 -10.79 1.39 15.02
N ALA A 43 -11.74 2.32 15.09
CA ALA A 43 -12.21 2.90 16.34
C ALA A 43 -12.73 1.83 17.31
N LYS A 44 -13.60 0.93 16.83
CA LYS A 44 -14.12 -0.21 17.61
C LYS A 44 -13.02 -1.12 18.16
N LYS A 45 -11.98 -1.41 17.38
CA LYS A 45 -10.85 -2.24 17.84
C LYS A 45 -10.11 -1.58 19.00
N SER A 46 -9.95 -0.25 18.97
CA SER A 46 -9.27 0.49 20.04
C SER A 46 -9.95 0.35 21.41
N TYR A 47 -11.30 0.33 21.44
CA TYR A 47 -12.08 0.08 22.66
C TYR A 47 -11.86 -1.33 23.22
N ARG A 48 -11.67 -2.34 22.34
CA ARG A 48 -11.53 -3.74 22.74
C ARG A 48 -10.13 -4.09 23.22
N GLU A 49 -9.11 -3.55 22.56
CA GLU A 49 -7.75 -4.08 22.63
C GLU A 49 -6.78 -3.23 23.45
N GLY A 50 -7.21 -2.05 23.93
CA GLY A 50 -6.53 -1.25 24.95
C GLY A 50 -4.99 -1.23 24.89
N LYS A 51 -4.42 -0.22 24.21
CA LYS A 51 -2.97 0.11 24.12
C LYS A 51 -2.15 -0.43 22.93
N ALA A 52 -2.75 -0.99 21.87
CA ALA A 52 -2.05 -1.11 20.57
C ALA A 52 -2.00 0.26 19.83
N PHE A 53 -1.52 1.30 20.52
CA PHE A 53 -1.71 2.70 20.12
C PHE A 53 -1.05 3.07 18.77
N ALA A 54 0.08 2.43 18.44
CA ALA A 54 0.79 2.70 17.19
C ALA A 54 0.09 2.08 15.97
N GLU A 55 -0.29 0.79 16.05
CA GLU A 55 -1.04 0.11 14.98
C GLU A 55 -2.40 0.76 14.77
N TYR A 56 -3.08 1.11 15.87
CA TYR A 56 -4.32 1.87 15.83
C TYR A 56 -4.16 3.21 15.11
N ARG A 57 -3.17 4.02 15.48
CA ARG A 57 -2.94 5.33 14.85
C ARG A 57 -2.63 5.17 13.35
N ASN A 58 -1.81 4.20 12.98
CA ASN A 58 -1.48 3.95 11.58
C ASN A 58 -2.72 3.53 10.78
N ALA A 59 -3.55 2.65 11.34
CA ALA A 59 -4.81 2.25 10.71
C ALA A 59 -5.76 3.44 10.56
N MET A 60 -5.95 4.25 11.61
CA MET A 60 -6.79 5.45 11.51
C MET A 60 -6.27 6.43 10.45
N GLU A 61 -4.96 6.66 10.40
CA GLU A 61 -4.35 7.54 9.40
C GLU A 61 -4.56 7.02 7.97
N GLU A 62 -4.49 5.70 7.80
CA GLU A 62 -4.74 5.04 6.53
C GLU A 62 -6.19 5.23 6.06
N GLU A 63 -7.16 4.91 6.91
CA GLU A 63 -8.59 4.93 6.59
C GLU A 63 -9.11 6.37 6.38
N PHE A 64 -8.66 7.34 7.21
CA PHE A 64 -8.98 8.76 7.01
C PHE A 64 -8.34 9.32 5.74
N GLY A 65 -7.14 8.85 5.38
CA GLY A 65 -6.47 9.21 4.13
C GLY A 65 -7.22 8.72 2.91
N ASP A 66 -7.65 7.46 2.91
CA ASP A 66 -8.37 6.88 1.78
C ASP A 66 -9.77 7.51 1.65
N THR A 67 -10.42 7.81 2.77
CA THR A 67 -11.66 8.60 2.78
C THR A 67 -11.48 9.98 2.13
N LEU A 68 -10.39 10.69 2.43
CA LEU A 68 -10.08 11.99 1.80
C LEU A 68 -9.82 11.83 0.29
N TRP A 69 -9.17 10.74 -0.11
CA TRP A 69 -8.91 10.44 -1.51
C TRP A 69 -10.21 10.25 -2.29
N TYR A 70 -11.14 9.44 -1.76
CA TYR A 70 -12.46 9.23 -2.39
C TYR A 70 -13.31 10.49 -2.38
N LEU A 71 -13.29 11.29 -1.30
CA LEU A 71 -13.99 12.58 -1.26
C LEU A 71 -13.50 13.51 -2.39
N THR A 72 -12.19 13.58 -2.59
CA THR A 72 -11.59 14.40 -3.65
C THR A 72 -11.92 13.83 -5.03
N ALA A 73 -11.99 12.50 -5.16
CA ALA A 73 -12.41 11.82 -6.38
C ALA A 73 -13.89 12.08 -6.73
N LEU A 74 -14.77 12.20 -5.74
CA LEU A 74 -16.16 12.64 -5.96
C LEU A 74 -16.20 14.09 -6.41
N CYS A 75 -15.49 15.00 -5.73
CA CYS A 75 -15.44 16.42 -6.11
C CYS A 75 -15.04 16.58 -7.59
N ARG A 76 -14.01 15.86 -8.05
CA ARG A 76 -13.58 15.87 -9.46
C ARG A 76 -14.70 15.45 -10.43
N ARG A 77 -15.47 14.40 -10.10
CA ARG A 77 -16.56 13.89 -10.94
C ARG A 77 -17.78 14.81 -10.93
N SER A 78 -17.98 15.57 -9.85
CA SER A 78 -19.03 16.59 -9.72
C SER A 78 -18.61 17.97 -10.28
N GLY A 79 -17.39 18.11 -10.81
CA GLY A 79 -16.88 19.39 -11.29
C GLY A 79 -16.65 20.44 -10.20
N LEU A 80 -16.49 20.01 -8.94
CA LEU A 80 -16.27 20.87 -7.78
C LEU A 80 -14.79 20.86 -7.39
N ASP A 81 -14.28 22.02 -6.97
CA ASP A 81 -13.00 22.08 -6.29
C ASP A 81 -13.17 21.63 -4.83
N VAL A 82 -12.27 20.80 -4.31
CA VAL A 82 -12.35 20.31 -2.92
C VAL A 82 -12.37 21.46 -1.91
N ARG A 83 -11.77 22.62 -2.24
CA ARG A 83 -11.78 23.82 -1.40
C ARG A 83 -13.16 24.45 -1.26
N GLU A 84 -14.09 24.15 -2.18
CA GLU A 84 -15.48 24.60 -2.10
C GLU A 84 -16.32 23.75 -1.14
N VAL A 85 -15.90 22.50 -0.88
CA VAL A 85 -16.63 21.58 0.01
C VAL A 85 -16.10 21.63 1.45
N PHE A 86 -14.80 21.90 1.63
CA PHE A 86 -14.24 22.14 2.95
C PHE A 86 -14.59 23.55 3.44
N PRO A 87 -14.91 23.74 4.74
CA PRO A 87 -15.29 25.05 5.26
C PRO A 87 -14.14 26.07 5.08
N VAL A 88 -14.46 27.21 4.48
CA VAL A 88 -13.51 28.33 4.30
C VAL A 88 -13.22 28.93 5.67
N GLY A 89 -11.99 28.76 6.16
CA GLY A 89 -11.41 29.66 7.17
C GLY A 89 -11.56 29.31 8.65
N THR A 90 -12.11 28.17 9.07
CA THR A 90 -12.16 27.83 10.51
C THR A 90 -11.94 26.34 10.81
N TYR A 91 -10.69 25.90 10.65
CA TYR A 91 -10.11 24.95 11.60
C TYR A 91 -9.42 25.73 12.73
N THR A 92 -10.03 26.83 13.17
CA THR A 92 -9.45 27.80 14.11
C THR A 92 -10.42 28.10 15.24
N GLU A 93 -9.92 27.89 16.45
CA GLU A 93 -10.39 28.31 17.78
C GLU A 93 -11.80 27.89 18.24
N GLU A 94 -12.88 28.12 17.51
CA GLU A 94 -14.25 27.76 17.96
C GLU A 94 -14.42 26.25 18.17
N HIS A 95 -13.86 25.45 17.26
CA HIS A 95 -13.88 24.00 17.39
C HIS A 95 -12.88 23.51 18.46
N ARG A 96 -11.77 24.24 18.69
CA ARG A 96 -10.85 23.95 19.80
C ARG A 96 -11.54 24.13 21.15
N GLU A 97 -12.41 25.13 21.32
CA GLU A 97 -13.11 25.36 22.59
C GLU A 97 -14.16 24.28 22.90
N ILE A 98 -14.86 23.75 21.89
CA ILE A 98 -15.82 22.63 22.07
C ILE A 98 -15.08 21.34 22.44
N ALA A 99 -13.94 21.05 21.78
CA ALA A 99 -13.10 19.90 22.12
C ALA A 99 -12.33 20.08 23.43
N ALA A 100 -11.93 21.29 23.83
CA ALA A 100 -11.21 21.55 25.07
C ALA A 100 -12.07 21.29 26.32
N LYS A 101 -13.40 21.30 26.19
CA LYS A 101 -14.31 21.06 27.31
C LYS A 101 -14.43 19.58 27.70
N ASN A 102 -14.11 18.63 26.82
CA ASN A 102 -13.94 17.19 27.11
C ASN A 102 -13.35 16.45 25.88
N PRO A 103 -12.05 16.54 25.60
CA PRO A 103 -11.46 15.81 24.49
C PRO A 103 -11.36 14.34 24.92
N HIS A 104 -11.80 13.42 24.06
CA HIS A 104 -11.66 11.96 24.24
C HIS A 104 -12.66 11.26 25.17
N SER A 105 -13.85 11.83 25.42
CA SER A 105 -14.93 10.99 25.94
C SER A 105 -15.39 10.03 24.84
N GLU A 106 -15.53 8.73 25.15
CA GLU A 106 -15.96 7.70 24.19
C GLU A 106 -17.28 8.10 23.50
N ALA A 107 -18.20 8.72 24.24
CA ALA A 107 -19.47 9.23 23.72
C ALA A 107 -19.29 10.30 22.62
N THR A 108 -18.33 11.23 22.77
CA THR A 108 -18.06 12.27 21.78
C THR A 108 -17.43 11.71 20.49
N VAL A 109 -16.60 10.67 20.63
CA VAL A 109 -16.01 9.97 19.48
C VAL A 109 -17.10 9.21 18.71
N ASP A 110 -17.92 8.44 19.41
CA ASP A 110 -18.96 7.63 18.81
C ASP A 110 -19.99 8.51 18.06
N GLU A 111 -20.44 9.61 18.66
CA GLU A 111 -21.32 10.58 18.02
C GLU A 111 -20.72 11.15 16.72
N ALA A 112 -19.45 11.52 16.73
CA ALA A 112 -18.77 12.05 15.55
C ALA A 112 -18.63 11.00 14.43
N LEU A 113 -18.30 9.76 14.78
CA LEU A 113 -18.17 8.65 13.83
C LEU A 113 -19.53 8.21 13.27
N PHE A 114 -20.59 8.17 14.08
CA PHE A 114 -21.94 7.91 13.59
C PHE A 114 -22.41 9.00 12.63
N ALA A 115 -22.19 10.27 12.96
CA ALA A 115 -22.54 11.37 12.05
C ALA A 115 -21.75 11.33 10.74
N LEU A 116 -20.49 10.88 10.76
CA LEU A 116 -19.70 10.64 9.54
C LEU A 116 -20.28 9.48 8.71
N GLY A 117 -20.64 8.37 9.37
CA GLY A 117 -21.28 7.22 8.73
C GLY A 117 -22.64 7.56 8.10
N GLU A 118 -23.46 8.35 8.78
CA GLU A 118 -24.72 8.88 8.25
C GLU A 118 -24.50 9.74 7.00
N ALA A 119 -23.53 10.66 7.05
CA ALA A 119 -23.19 11.50 5.90
C ALA A 119 -22.69 10.66 4.71
N ALA A 120 -21.89 9.60 4.96
CA ALA A 120 -21.49 8.65 3.93
C ALA A 120 -22.71 7.93 3.32
N GLY A 121 -23.65 7.52 4.16
CA GLY A 121 -24.91 6.91 3.75
C GLY A 121 -25.80 7.83 2.92
N THR A 122 -25.84 9.13 3.23
CA THR A 122 -26.53 10.13 2.40
C THR A 122 -25.90 10.22 1.01
N LEU A 123 -24.56 10.23 0.90
CA LEU A 123 -23.88 10.26 -0.39
C LEU A 123 -24.18 9.01 -1.25
N LEU A 124 -24.39 7.84 -0.63
CA LEU A 124 -24.77 6.63 -1.37
C LEU A 124 -26.14 6.71 -2.07
N GLN A 125 -27.02 7.61 -1.64
CA GLN A 125 -28.34 7.78 -2.26
C GLN A 125 -28.26 8.51 -3.60
N ILE A 126 -27.12 9.16 -3.88
CA ILE A 126 -26.88 9.90 -5.12
C ILE A 126 -26.75 8.90 -6.27
N SER A 127 -27.66 9.01 -7.23
CA SER A 127 -27.82 7.99 -8.27
C SER A 127 -27.26 8.42 -9.62
N LYS A 128 -27.09 9.74 -9.84
CA LYS A 128 -26.61 10.27 -11.12
C LYS A 128 -25.48 11.31 -10.97
N PRO A 129 -24.56 11.40 -11.94
CA PRO A 129 -23.48 12.40 -11.95
C PRO A 129 -23.92 13.87 -12.03
N ASP A 130 -25.14 14.13 -12.52
CA ASP A 130 -25.71 15.47 -12.72
C ASP A 130 -26.51 16.00 -11.52
N GLU A 131 -26.68 15.20 -10.46
CA GLU A 131 -27.27 15.68 -9.20
C GLU A 131 -26.32 16.70 -8.52
N ASP A 132 -26.88 17.77 -7.94
CA ASP A 132 -26.07 18.75 -7.20
C ASP A 132 -25.52 18.12 -5.91
N MET A 133 -24.24 17.75 -5.94
CA MET A 133 -23.54 17.11 -4.83
C MET A 133 -22.90 18.12 -3.86
N ARG A 134 -22.97 19.42 -4.13
CA ARG A 134 -22.22 20.42 -3.35
C ARG A 134 -22.56 20.38 -1.87
N GLU A 135 -23.83 20.45 -1.54
CA GLU A 135 -24.28 20.49 -0.14
C GLU A 135 -24.06 19.15 0.58
N PRO A 136 -24.40 17.98 0.01
CA PRO A 136 -24.02 16.68 0.58
C PRO A 136 -22.52 16.53 0.84
N LEU A 137 -21.67 16.95 -0.11
CA LEU A 137 -20.21 16.88 0.04
C LEU A 137 -19.69 17.85 1.12
N ARG A 138 -20.28 19.05 1.24
CA ARG A 138 -19.98 19.99 2.34
C ARG A 138 -20.32 19.41 3.70
N GLN A 139 -21.50 18.79 3.82
CA GLN A 139 -21.92 18.13 5.06
C GLN A 139 -20.96 16.99 5.40
N PHE A 140 -20.61 16.14 4.44
CA PHE A 140 -19.63 15.08 4.63
C PHE A 140 -18.26 15.62 5.07
N ALA A 141 -17.72 16.63 4.38
CA ALA A 141 -16.44 17.23 4.72
C ALA A 141 -16.41 17.81 6.15
N ASN A 142 -17.51 18.43 6.59
CA ASN A 142 -17.65 18.91 7.96
C ASN A 142 -17.64 17.75 8.98
N ARG A 143 -18.43 16.69 8.75
CA ARG A 143 -18.43 15.50 9.63
C ARG A 143 -17.08 14.80 9.66
N TYR A 144 -16.37 14.76 8.52
CA TYR A 144 -15.03 14.22 8.42
C TYR A 144 -14.04 14.98 9.29
N LEU A 145 -14.06 16.32 9.26
CA LEU A 145 -13.22 17.16 10.10
C LEU A 145 -13.54 17.02 11.60
N LEU A 146 -14.82 16.93 11.97
CA LEU A 146 -15.25 16.68 13.35
C LEU A 146 -14.78 15.31 13.85
N ALA A 147 -14.85 14.28 13.02
CA ALA A 147 -14.35 12.94 13.34
C ALA A 147 -12.83 12.94 13.55
N LEU A 148 -12.06 13.58 12.66
CA LEU A 148 -10.61 13.74 12.84
C LEU A 148 -10.27 14.41 14.17
N GLN A 149 -11.02 15.46 14.51
CA GLN A 149 -10.84 16.18 15.76
C GLN A 149 -11.14 15.32 16.98
N ALA A 150 -12.28 14.63 17.01
CA ALA A 150 -12.67 13.75 18.11
C ALA A 150 -11.63 12.64 18.34
N MET A 151 -11.05 12.14 17.24
CA MET A 151 -10.03 11.09 17.25
C MET A 151 -8.61 11.60 17.53
N GLY A 152 -8.40 12.91 17.60
CA GLY A 152 -7.07 13.51 17.83
C GLY A 152 -6.08 13.24 16.69
N VAL A 153 -6.56 13.07 15.45
CA VAL A 153 -5.72 12.79 14.28
C VAL A 153 -5.42 14.10 13.53
N SER A 154 -4.16 14.27 13.13
CA SER A 154 -3.68 15.50 12.48
C SER A 154 -4.00 15.50 10.99
N PHE A 155 -4.82 16.46 10.53
CA PHE A 155 -5.18 16.58 9.11
C PHE A 155 -3.96 16.76 8.17
N PRO A 156 -2.97 17.63 8.45
CA PRO A 156 -1.76 17.69 7.63
C PRO A 156 -1.02 16.36 7.52
N ARG A 157 -0.97 15.58 8.61
CA ARG A 157 -0.35 14.26 8.60
C ARG A 157 -1.11 13.27 7.73
N ILE A 158 -2.45 13.33 7.71
CA ILE A 158 -3.29 12.55 6.79
C ILE A 158 -2.97 12.88 5.34
N VAL A 159 -2.87 14.17 5.02
CA VAL A 159 -2.55 14.65 3.67
C VAL A 159 -1.20 14.09 3.22
N ASP A 160 -0.14 14.27 4.02
CA ASP A 160 1.20 13.82 3.68
C ASP A 160 1.29 12.29 3.56
N ALA A 161 0.73 11.55 4.53
CA ALA A 161 0.75 10.09 4.54
C ALA A 161 -0.03 9.51 3.36
N ASN A 162 -1.20 10.07 3.04
CA ASN A 162 -2.00 9.60 1.93
C ASN A 162 -1.33 9.90 0.59
N ILE A 163 -0.77 11.10 0.38
CA ILE A 163 0.03 11.44 -0.82
C ILE A 163 1.12 10.39 -1.04
N ALA A 164 1.93 10.11 -0.02
CA ALA A 164 3.01 9.13 -0.10
C ALA A 164 2.46 7.74 -0.47
N LYS A 165 1.40 7.30 0.21
CA LYS A 165 0.73 6.01 -0.02
C LYS A 165 0.20 5.86 -1.45
N VAL A 166 -0.68 6.76 -1.89
CA VAL A 166 -1.37 6.59 -3.18
C VAL A 166 -0.42 6.79 -4.36
N ARG A 167 0.56 7.69 -4.24
CA ARG A 167 1.57 7.87 -5.28
C ARG A 167 2.47 6.65 -5.38
N GLY A 168 2.95 6.12 -4.24
CA GLY A 168 3.78 4.92 -4.23
C GLY A 168 3.07 3.65 -4.71
N ARG A 169 1.73 3.59 -4.65
CA ARG A 169 0.93 2.45 -5.16
C ARG A 169 0.56 2.57 -6.64
N PHE A 170 0.30 3.78 -7.13
CA PHE A 170 -0.33 4.00 -8.44
C PHE A 170 0.50 4.78 -9.45
N LEU A 171 1.61 5.40 -9.04
CA LEU A 171 2.53 6.05 -9.98
C LEU A 171 3.81 5.23 -10.08
N GLU A 172 4.39 5.21 -11.27
CA GLU A 172 5.74 4.67 -11.44
C GLU A 172 6.73 5.54 -10.66
N PRO A 173 7.59 4.95 -9.83
CA PRO A 173 8.61 5.69 -9.12
C PRO A 173 9.67 6.21 -10.11
N GLU A 174 10.26 7.36 -9.79
CA GLU A 174 11.45 7.83 -10.50
C GLU A 174 12.62 6.91 -10.17
N GLN A 175 13.23 6.31 -11.20
CA GLN A 175 14.21 5.22 -11.03
C GLN A 175 15.47 5.67 -10.28
N ASP A 176 15.84 6.95 -10.39
CA ASP A 176 16.96 7.58 -9.70
C ASP A 176 16.69 7.87 -8.21
N GLN A 177 15.42 7.86 -7.80
CA GLN A 177 15.02 8.03 -6.40
C GLN A 177 14.87 6.69 -5.65
N LEU A 178 14.96 5.56 -6.35
CA LEU A 178 14.86 4.24 -5.73
C LEU A 178 16.13 3.92 -4.92
N PRO A 179 16.01 3.46 -3.67
CA PRO A 179 17.16 3.13 -2.85
C PRO A 179 17.82 1.83 -3.33
N SER A 180 19.14 1.78 -3.26
CA SER A 180 19.87 0.51 -3.27
C SER A 180 19.93 -0.05 -1.85
N PHE A 181 19.31 -1.21 -1.61
CA PHE A 181 19.13 -1.75 -0.26
C PHE A 181 20.40 -2.33 0.37
N ASP A 182 21.47 -2.52 -0.39
CA ASP A 182 22.73 -3.09 0.10
C ASP A 182 23.97 -2.24 -0.23
N GLU A 183 23.82 -1.02 -0.72
CA GLU A 183 24.94 -0.13 -1.07
C GLU A 183 25.88 0.17 0.10
N ALA A 184 25.39 0.11 1.34
CA ALA A 184 26.20 0.31 2.53
C ALA A 184 27.09 -0.91 2.91
N PHE A 185 26.86 -2.08 2.29
CA PHE A 185 27.60 -3.32 2.58
C PHE A 185 28.86 -3.46 1.72
N PRO A 186 29.83 -4.32 2.07
CA PRO A 186 30.95 -4.66 1.19
C PRO A 186 30.48 -5.24 -0.15
N GLU A 187 31.28 -5.11 -1.21
CA GLU A 187 30.91 -5.57 -2.57
C GLU A 187 30.54 -7.07 -2.61
N GLU A 188 31.26 -7.88 -1.83
CA GLU A 188 31.02 -9.31 -1.67
C GLU A 188 29.73 -9.66 -0.91
N GLU A 189 29.05 -8.69 -0.32
CA GLU A 189 27.77 -8.82 0.37
C GLU A 189 26.62 -8.11 -0.38
N ARG A 190 26.91 -7.53 -1.55
CA ARG A 190 25.90 -6.91 -2.42
C ARG A 190 25.39 -7.90 -3.46
N LEU A 191 24.11 -7.80 -3.80
CA LEU A 191 23.60 -8.48 -4.97
C LEU A 191 24.21 -7.84 -6.24
N PRO A 192 24.60 -8.64 -7.25
CA PRO A 192 25.13 -8.09 -8.49
C PRO A 192 24.08 -7.24 -9.21
N ALA A 193 24.47 -6.05 -9.67
CA ALA A 193 23.61 -5.19 -10.49
C ALA A 193 23.19 -5.87 -11.81
N HIS A 194 24.04 -6.76 -12.33
CA HIS A 194 23.77 -7.56 -13.51
C HIS A 194 24.24 -8.99 -13.29
N PHE A 195 23.39 -9.96 -13.64
CA PHE A 195 23.75 -11.37 -13.66
C PHE A 195 22.98 -12.10 -14.76
N GLU A 196 23.57 -13.18 -15.31
CA GLU A 196 22.94 -14.06 -16.29
C GLU A 196 23.01 -15.50 -15.76
N ILE A 197 21.85 -16.09 -15.49
CA ILE A 197 21.73 -17.50 -15.10
C ILE A 197 21.23 -18.30 -16.29
N LYS A 198 22.00 -19.31 -16.68
CA LYS A 198 21.60 -20.28 -17.70
C LYS A 198 20.91 -21.46 -17.03
N ILE A 199 19.62 -21.62 -17.33
CA ILE A 199 18.84 -22.78 -16.90
C ILE A 199 18.88 -23.83 -18.01
N MET A 200 19.41 -25.01 -17.71
CA MET A 200 19.56 -26.11 -18.68
C MET A 200 18.87 -27.36 -18.17
N GLN A 201 18.06 -27.98 -19.02
CA GLN A 201 17.47 -29.28 -18.73
C GLN A 201 18.28 -30.39 -19.41
N ARG A 202 18.64 -31.43 -18.65
CA ARG A 202 19.29 -32.63 -19.20
C ARG A 202 18.27 -33.70 -19.55
N LYS A 203 18.69 -34.72 -20.33
CA LYS A 203 17.85 -35.88 -20.71
C LYS A 203 17.22 -36.62 -19.51
N SER A 204 17.80 -36.50 -18.32
CA SER A 204 17.24 -37.05 -17.08
C SER A 204 16.01 -36.30 -16.54
N GLY A 205 15.59 -35.22 -17.19
CA GLY A 205 14.48 -34.37 -16.74
C GLY A 205 14.87 -33.34 -15.67
N ARG A 206 16.08 -33.45 -15.10
CA ARG A 206 16.60 -32.51 -14.09
C ARG A 206 17.00 -31.18 -14.70
N SER A 207 16.68 -30.09 -13.99
CA SER A 207 17.08 -28.72 -14.31
C SER A 207 18.36 -28.35 -13.55
N TYR A 208 19.26 -27.63 -14.21
CA TYR A 208 20.53 -27.17 -13.66
C TYR A 208 20.68 -25.68 -13.93
N MET A 209 21.18 -24.94 -12.95
CA MET A 209 21.56 -23.55 -13.12
C MET A 209 23.06 -23.41 -13.29
N GLN A 210 23.46 -22.51 -14.17
CA GLN A 210 24.85 -22.16 -14.41
C GLN A 210 25.02 -20.64 -14.41
N TRP A 211 26.03 -20.15 -13.69
CA TRP A 211 26.41 -18.74 -13.67
C TRP A 211 27.90 -18.62 -13.97
N ASN A 212 28.26 -17.77 -14.94
CA ASN A 212 29.65 -17.60 -15.40
C ASN A 212 30.36 -18.92 -15.76
N GLY A 213 29.61 -19.87 -16.34
CA GLY A 213 30.14 -21.19 -16.70
C GLY A 213 30.22 -22.21 -15.55
N VAL A 214 29.90 -21.82 -14.31
CA VAL A 214 29.95 -22.68 -13.12
C VAL A 214 28.53 -23.10 -12.72
N PHE A 215 28.34 -24.39 -12.43
CA PHE A 215 27.05 -24.88 -11.91
C PHE A 215 26.82 -24.34 -10.49
N ILE A 216 25.63 -23.81 -10.25
CA ILE A 216 25.21 -23.30 -8.94
C ILE A 216 23.95 -24.02 -8.47
N GLY A 217 23.87 -24.25 -7.16
CA GLY A 217 22.74 -24.95 -6.54
C GLY A 217 22.70 -26.44 -6.84
N ASP A 218 21.66 -27.09 -6.33
CA ASP A 218 21.42 -28.50 -6.55
C ASP A 218 20.54 -28.72 -7.80
N PRO A 219 20.71 -29.82 -8.55
CA PRO A 219 19.88 -30.06 -9.71
C PRO A 219 18.44 -30.39 -9.33
N LEU A 220 17.49 -29.62 -9.85
CA LEU A 220 16.09 -29.64 -9.46
C LEU A 220 15.23 -30.60 -10.29
N THR A 221 14.17 -31.11 -9.67
CA THR A 221 13.08 -31.88 -10.30
C THR A 221 11.75 -31.29 -9.86
N ASP A 222 10.65 -31.77 -10.46
CA ASP A 222 9.31 -31.33 -10.06
C ASP A 222 8.90 -31.90 -8.69
N ASN A 223 9.61 -32.94 -8.22
CA ASN A 223 9.41 -33.60 -6.93
C ASN A 223 7.96 -34.08 -6.67
N ILE A 224 7.21 -34.36 -7.74
CA ILE A 224 5.84 -34.88 -7.73
C ILE A 224 5.63 -35.90 -8.86
N SER A 225 4.54 -36.66 -8.80
CA SER A 225 4.24 -37.72 -9.77
C SER A 225 3.79 -37.21 -11.14
N ASN A 226 3.01 -36.12 -11.18
CA ASN A 226 2.58 -35.48 -12.42
C ASN A 226 3.38 -34.18 -12.61
N PRO A 227 4.37 -34.14 -13.52
CA PRO A 227 5.25 -32.99 -13.73
C PRO A 227 4.48 -31.69 -13.94
N ASP A 228 4.72 -30.68 -13.09
CA ASP A 228 4.13 -29.35 -13.17
C ASP A 228 5.16 -28.26 -13.54
N GLY A 229 6.43 -28.65 -13.71
CA GLY A 229 7.53 -27.75 -14.02
C GLY A 229 8.18 -27.10 -12.79
N TYR A 230 7.87 -27.52 -11.55
CA TYR A 230 8.43 -26.93 -10.33
C TYR A 230 9.97 -26.92 -10.31
N ARG A 231 10.63 -27.75 -11.14
CA ARG A 231 12.09 -27.68 -11.39
C ARG A 231 12.63 -26.32 -11.87
N PHE A 232 11.77 -25.38 -12.22
CA PHE A 232 12.13 -24.02 -12.66
C PHE A 232 11.81 -22.92 -11.64
N HIS A 233 11.32 -23.26 -10.43
CA HIS A 233 10.88 -22.28 -9.43
C HIS A 233 11.96 -21.27 -9.02
N ASP A 234 13.26 -21.63 -9.12
CA ASP A 234 14.37 -20.72 -8.83
C ASP A 234 14.31 -19.40 -9.62
N VAL A 235 13.61 -19.38 -10.77
CA VAL A 235 13.35 -18.14 -11.53
C VAL A 235 12.69 -17.06 -10.68
N PHE A 236 11.87 -17.42 -9.67
CA PHE A 236 11.27 -16.44 -8.77
C PHE A 236 12.29 -15.81 -7.82
N HIS A 237 13.25 -16.60 -7.32
CA HIS A 237 14.34 -16.07 -6.49
C HIS A 237 15.21 -15.10 -7.29
N LEU A 238 15.50 -15.44 -8.54
CA LEU A 238 16.21 -14.55 -9.47
C LEU A 238 15.41 -13.27 -9.77
N ALA A 239 14.10 -13.39 -9.98
CA ALA A 239 13.23 -12.24 -10.21
C ALA A 239 13.15 -11.32 -8.98
N ASN A 240 13.05 -11.89 -7.78
CA ASN A 240 13.09 -11.12 -6.53
C ASN A 240 14.42 -10.38 -6.38
N ALA A 241 15.55 -11.05 -6.64
CA ALA A 241 16.86 -10.42 -6.62
C ALA A 241 16.98 -9.26 -7.64
N ALA A 242 16.45 -9.45 -8.85
CA ALA A 242 16.56 -8.48 -9.94
C ALA A 242 15.60 -7.29 -9.83
N ILE A 243 14.39 -7.50 -9.29
CA ILE A 243 13.33 -6.48 -9.25
C ILE A 243 13.24 -5.83 -7.87
N LEU A 244 13.26 -6.63 -6.82
CA LEU A 244 13.10 -6.16 -5.43
C LEU A 244 14.42 -5.87 -4.75
N HIS A 245 15.56 -6.19 -5.40
CA HIS A 245 16.90 -6.12 -4.80
C HIS A 245 16.96 -6.89 -3.47
N TRP A 246 16.12 -7.92 -3.35
CA TRP A 246 15.97 -8.74 -2.15
C TRP A 246 15.70 -10.18 -2.57
N SER A 247 16.58 -11.11 -2.17
CA SER A 247 16.35 -12.54 -2.25
C SER A 247 17.30 -13.26 -1.29
N PRO A 248 16.87 -13.63 -0.08
CA PRO A 248 17.69 -14.42 0.83
C PRO A 248 18.12 -15.76 0.25
N THR A 249 17.26 -16.42 -0.55
CA THR A 249 17.61 -17.68 -1.24
C THR A 249 18.74 -17.43 -2.24
N PHE A 250 18.63 -16.41 -3.09
CA PHE A 250 19.69 -16.13 -4.07
C PHE A 250 21.00 -15.69 -3.39
N ARG A 251 20.95 -14.84 -2.36
CA ARG A 251 22.13 -14.47 -1.55
C ARG A 251 22.82 -15.71 -0.96
N ALA A 252 22.05 -16.66 -0.42
CA ALA A 252 22.58 -17.90 0.13
C ALA A 252 23.17 -18.84 -0.95
N LEU A 253 22.56 -18.85 -2.14
CA LEU A 253 23.03 -19.61 -3.30
C LEU A 253 24.41 -19.12 -3.77
N ILE A 254 24.57 -17.80 -3.89
CA ILE A 254 25.80 -17.16 -4.39
C ILE A 254 26.83 -16.85 -3.29
N LYS A 255 26.50 -17.18 -2.03
CA LYS A 255 27.34 -16.95 -0.84
C LYS A 255 27.62 -15.47 -0.54
N GLN A 256 26.70 -14.58 -0.90
CA GLN A 256 26.77 -13.12 -0.65
C GLN A 256 25.70 -12.65 0.34
N LYS A 257 25.59 -13.37 1.47
CA LYS A 257 24.77 -12.92 2.60
C LYS A 257 25.47 -11.77 3.32
N ARG A 258 24.71 -10.82 3.86
CA ARG A 258 25.21 -9.62 4.54
C ARG A 258 25.68 -9.92 5.97
N LYS A 259 26.76 -10.69 6.09
CA LYS A 259 27.28 -11.22 7.37
C LYS A 259 28.01 -10.18 8.21
N SER A 260 28.43 -9.07 7.62
CA SER A 260 29.05 -7.96 8.34
C SER A 260 28.11 -7.30 9.35
N ASP A 261 26.79 -7.38 9.15
CA ASP A 261 25.76 -7.03 10.15
C ASP A 261 24.99 -8.29 10.58
N PRO A 262 25.29 -8.86 11.76
CA PRO A 262 24.62 -10.06 12.26
C PRO A 262 23.10 -9.93 12.39
N LYS A 263 22.58 -8.71 12.65
CA LYS A 263 21.13 -8.51 12.76
C LYS A 263 20.45 -8.62 11.41
N ILE A 264 21.08 -8.10 10.35
CA ILE A 264 20.56 -8.21 8.99
C ILE A 264 20.73 -9.63 8.47
N ASP A 265 21.87 -10.28 8.72
CA ASP A 265 22.07 -11.69 8.38
C ASP A 265 20.97 -12.56 9.00
N GLU A 266 20.71 -12.42 10.30
CA GLU A 266 19.70 -13.22 10.99
C GLU A 266 18.26 -12.91 10.52
N ALA A 267 17.90 -11.63 10.47
CA ALA A 267 16.52 -11.22 10.23
C ALA A 267 16.10 -11.27 8.75
N GLN A 268 17.01 -10.99 7.82
CA GLN A 268 16.69 -10.80 6.41
C GLN A 268 17.34 -11.81 5.47
N ASP A 269 18.53 -12.32 5.78
CA ASP A 269 19.24 -13.31 4.95
C ASP A 269 19.23 -14.73 5.59
N GLY A 270 18.60 -14.85 6.75
CA GLY A 270 18.59 -16.02 7.61
C GLY A 270 17.60 -17.09 7.15
N GLY A 271 17.64 -18.26 7.82
CA GLY A 271 16.82 -19.40 7.43
C GLY A 271 15.31 -19.10 7.38
N ARG A 272 14.80 -18.26 8.29
CA ARG A 272 13.38 -17.86 8.27
C ARG A 272 13.03 -17.08 7.00
N ALA A 273 13.89 -16.15 6.59
CA ALA A 273 13.66 -15.34 5.39
C ALA A 273 13.71 -16.21 4.12
N ILE A 274 14.67 -17.15 4.04
CA ILE A 274 14.76 -18.16 2.98
C ILE A 274 13.47 -18.97 2.89
N VAL A 275 13.01 -19.55 4.01
CA VAL A 275 11.77 -20.36 4.04
C VAL A 275 10.54 -19.56 3.62
N VAL A 276 10.45 -18.28 4.01
CA VAL A 276 9.36 -17.40 3.58
C VAL A 276 9.41 -17.16 2.07
N GLU A 277 10.59 -16.89 1.51
CA GLU A 277 10.77 -16.70 0.08
C GLU A 277 10.41 -17.96 -0.73
N GLU A 278 10.89 -19.13 -0.30
CA GLU A 278 10.51 -20.44 -0.86
C GLU A 278 9.00 -20.68 -0.83
N GLY A 279 8.35 -20.35 0.29
CA GLY A 279 6.90 -20.44 0.45
C GLY A 279 6.14 -19.54 -0.53
N LEU A 280 6.64 -18.32 -0.77
CA LEU A 280 6.10 -17.41 -1.77
C LEU A 280 6.30 -17.94 -3.18
N ALA A 281 7.51 -18.41 -3.54
CA ALA A 281 7.78 -19.01 -4.84
C ALA A 281 6.81 -20.17 -5.12
N ARG A 282 6.57 -21.03 -4.12
CA ARG A 282 5.59 -22.12 -4.22
C ARG A 282 4.14 -21.64 -4.37
N LEU A 283 3.76 -20.54 -3.73
CA LEU A 283 2.41 -19.97 -3.88
C LEU A 283 2.18 -19.39 -5.28
N HIS A 284 3.21 -18.77 -5.88
CA HIS A 284 3.16 -18.27 -7.26
C HIS A 284 3.15 -19.43 -8.26
N PHE A 285 3.90 -20.50 -7.96
CA PHE A 285 3.88 -21.75 -8.71
C PHE A 285 2.63 -22.58 -8.36
N ARG A 286 1.44 -21.98 -8.51
CA ARG A 286 0.21 -22.78 -8.59
C ARG A 286 0.10 -23.33 -10.01
N PRO A 287 -0.31 -24.60 -10.18
CA PRO A 287 -0.48 -25.20 -11.49
C PRO A 287 -1.71 -24.59 -12.17
N THR A 288 -1.56 -23.40 -12.76
CA THR A 288 -2.42 -22.97 -13.85
C THR A 288 -1.79 -23.51 -15.12
N ARG A 289 -2.51 -24.37 -15.86
CA ARG A 289 -2.12 -24.93 -17.16
C ARG A 289 -1.83 -23.85 -18.22
N HIS A 290 -0.72 -23.14 -18.12
CA HIS A 290 -0.32 -22.14 -19.10
C HIS A 290 1.18 -22.26 -19.36
N ASP A 291 1.49 -22.48 -20.64
CA ASP A 291 2.84 -22.47 -21.18
C ASP A 291 3.53 -21.16 -20.81
N PHE A 292 4.64 -21.24 -20.07
CA PHE A 292 5.47 -20.07 -19.78
C PHE A 292 6.14 -19.60 -21.08
N VAL A 293 5.66 -18.48 -21.63
CA VAL A 293 6.29 -17.79 -22.75
C VAL A 293 7.44 -16.93 -22.20
N LEU A 294 8.65 -17.15 -22.72
CA LEU A 294 9.81 -16.31 -22.52
C LEU A 294 9.50 -14.86 -22.93
N VAL A 295 9.47 -13.95 -21.96
CA VAL A 295 9.49 -12.51 -22.24
C VAL A 295 10.93 -12.10 -22.54
N LYS A 296 11.29 -12.04 -23.83
CA LYS A 296 12.43 -11.24 -24.28
C LYS A 296 12.01 -9.77 -24.24
N ARG A 297 12.67 -8.95 -23.44
CA ARG A 297 12.69 -7.49 -23.68
C ARG A 297 13.63 -7.21 -24.86
N SER A 298 13.10 -6.55 -25.89
CA SER A 298 13.87 -5.75 -26.85
C SER A 298 14.12 -4.36 -26.27
#